data_AF-A0A661TGS6-F1
#
_entry.id   AF-A0A661TGS6-F1
#
_cell.length_a   1.000
_cell.length_b   1.000
_cell.length_c   1.000
_cell.angle_alpha   90.00
_cell.angle_beta   90.00
_cell.angle_gamma   90.00
#
_symmetry.space_group_name_H-M   'P 1'
#
loop_
_entity.id
_entity.type
_entity.pdbx_description
1 polymer ?
#
loop_
_entity_poly.entity_id
_entity_poly.type
_entity_poly.pdbx_seq_one_letter_code
_entity_poly.pdbx_strand_id
1 'polypeptide(L)'
;MIRLGSTPQDMHEMSIDDIFLARLKLLIIMTKACLSGYPLGRYRRNAIASNARIIESEAVDLGDLDAGISPHFTTMEISDSEKIFYRNVRVLAVTALDFAADGETSGSEREKLNSVLDTICEFITFDGRLHNRQFLEVA
;
A
#
# COMPACT_ATOMS: atom_id res chain seq x y z
N MET A 1 0.35 19.16 -31.34
CA MET A 1 0.78 18.45 -30.12
C MET A 1 -0.31 17.45 -29.76
N ILE A 2 -0.05 16.15 -29.93
CA ILE A 2 -1.05 15.11 -29.65
C ILE A 2 -1.06 14.88 -28.15
N ARG A 3 -2.18 15.17 -27.48
CA ARG A 3 -2.36 14.88 -26.06
C ARG A 3 -2.69 13.39 -25.95
N LEU A 4 -1.70 12.58 -25.55
CA LEU A 4 -1.92 11.19 -25.16
C LEU A 4 -2.40 11.17 -23.70
N GLY A 5 -3.66 10.79 -23.51
CA GLY A 5 -4.31 10.59 -22.23
C GLY A 5 -5.72 10.05 -22.46
N SER A 6 -6.27 9.37 -21.45
CA SER A 6 -7.65 8.88 -21.50
C SER A 6 -8.63 10.02 -21.75
N THR A 7 -9.73 9.74 -22.45
CA THR A 7 -10.75 10.77 -22.65
C THR A 7 -11.35 11.14 -21.29
N PRO A 8 -11.85 12.36 -21.07
CA PRO A 8 -12.43 12.74 -19.78
C PRO A 8 -13.55 11.82 -19.30
N GLN A 9 -14.21 11.10 -20.22
CA GLN A 9 -15.25 10.12 -19.93
C GLN A 9 -14.70 8.82 -19.34
N ASP A 10 -13.43 8.52 -19.60
CA ASP A 10 -12.70 7.35 -19.09
C ASP A 10 -11.87 7.68 -17.83
N MET A 11 -11.87 8.95 -17.39
CA MET A 11 -11.17 9.39 -16.19
C MET A 11 -12.05 9.14 -14.97
N HIS A 12 -11.73 8.11 -14.18
CA HIS A 12 -12.41 7.87 -12.90
C HIS A 12 -11.94 8.88 -11.84
N GLU A 13 -12.87 9.38 -11.04
CA GLU A 13 -12.54 10.16 -9.84
C GLU A 13 -11.84 9.25 -8.84
N MET A 14 -10.57 9.53 -8.53
CA MET A 14 -9.81 8.74 -7.55
C MET A 14 -10.31 9.06 -6.15
N SER A 15 -10.85 8.06 -5.46
CA SER A 15 -11.13 8.15 -4.03
C SER A 15 -9.82 8.17 -3.23
N ILE A 16 -9.91 8.53 -1.94
CA ILE A 16 -8.76 8.48 -1.02
C ILE A 16 -8.21 7.05 -0.95
N ASP A 17 -9.10 6.04 -0.97
CA ASP A 17 -8.74 4.62 -0.95
C ASP A 17 -7.97 4.21 -2.21
N ASP A 18 -8.35 4.75 -3.39
CA ASP A 18 -7.63 4.49 -4.64
C ASP A 18 -6.20 5.05 -4.60
N ILE A 19 -6.03 6.24 -4.02
CA ILE A 19 -4.71 6.87 -3.86
C ILE A 19 -3.84 6.06 -2.90
N PHE A 20 -4.39 5.66 -1.75
CA PHE A 20 -3.71 4.80 -0.78
C PHE A 20 -3.28 3.48 -1.44
N LEU A 21 -4.21 2.82 -2.13
CA LEU A 21 -3.95 1.53 -2.79
C LEU A 21 -2.92 1.66 -3.90
N ALA A 22 -2.95 2.74 -4.69
CA ALA A 22 -1.94 3.02 -5.72
C ALA A 22 -0.54 3.21 -5.10
N ARG A 23 -0.43 3.96 -4.01
CA ARG A 23 0.82 4.12 -3.27
C ARG A 23 1.31 2.81 -2.69
N LEU A 24 0.42 2.02 -2.09
CA LEU A 24 0.75 0.71 -1.53
C LEU A 24 1.27 -0.24 -2.61
N LYS A 25 0.60 -0.34 -3.75
CA LYS A 25 1.05 -1.13 -4.91
C LYS A 25 2.43 -0.68 -5.39
N LEU A 26 2.68 0.62 -5.47
CA LEU A 26 4.00 1.14 -5.84
C LEU A 26 5.06 0.74 -4.81
N LEU A 27 4.77 0.84 -3.51
CA LEU A 27 5.70 0.42 -2.45
C LEU A 27 6.02 -1.08 -2.55
N ILE A 28 5.01 -1.92 -2.74
CA ILE A 28 5.15 -3.37 -2.93
C ILE A 28 6.13 -3.67 -4.07
N ILE A 29 5.93 -3.04 -5.24
CA ILE A 29 6.78 -3.26 -6.42
C ILE A 29 8.22 -2.83 -6.14
N MET A 30 8.42 -1.65 -5.55
CA MET A 30 9.77 -1.13 -5.26
C MET A 30 10.50 -2.01 -4.23
N THR A 31 9.79 -2.47 -3.20
CA THR A 31 10.35 -3.36 -2.18
C THR A 31 10.67 -4.74 -2.77
N LYS A 32 9.77 -5.34 -3.58
CA LYS A 32 10.06 -6.61 -4.28
C LYS A 32 11.28 -6.50 -5.20
N ALA A 33 11.43 -5.38 -5.90
CA ALA A 33 12.62 -5.13 -6.71
C ALA A 33 13.90 -5.08 -5.85
N CYS A 34 13.89 -4.37 -4.72
CA CYS A 34 15.02 -4.36 -3.79
C CYS A 34 15.34 -5.77 -3.25
N LEU A 35 14.32 -6.54 -2.90
CA LEU A 35 14.46 -7.91 -2.40
C LEU A 35 15.02 -8.87 -3.47
N SER A 36 14.78 -8.57 -4.75
CA SER A 36 15.31 -9.33 -5.88
C SER A 36 16.73 -8.90 -6.30
N GLY A 37 17.38 -8.01 -5.53
CA GLY A 37 18.75 -7.56 -5.80
C GLY A 37 18.86 -6.46 -6.86
N TYR A 38 17.75 -5.83 -7.25
CA TYR A 38 17.82 -4.69 -8.16
C TYR A 38 18.42 -3.48 -7.43
N PRO A 39 19.43 -2.81 -8.00
CA PRO A 39 20.11 -1.72 -7.34
C PRO A 39 19.17 -0.51 -7.15
N LEU A 40 19.10 -0.05 -5.90
CA LEU A 40 18.41 1.19 -5.55
C LEU A 40 19.42 2.34 -5.55
N GLY A 41 19.43 3.10 -6.65
CA GLY A 41 20.09 4.40 -6.68
C GLY A 41 19.41 5.40 -5.74
N ARG A 42 20.10 6.51 -5.43
CA ARG A 42 19.65 7.54 -4.48
C ARG A 42 18.20 7.99 -4.69
N TYR A 43 17.78 8.22 -5.93
CA TYR A 43 16.43 8.65 -6.25
C TYR A 43 15.36 7.59 -5.89
N ARG A 44 15.64 6.32 -6.16
CA ARG A 44 14.70 5.22 -5.85
C ARG A 44 14.59 5.01 -4.34
N ARG A 45 15.70 5.09 -3.62
CA ARG A 45 15.70 5.05 -2.14
C ARG A 45 14.86 6.18 -1.55
N ASN A 46 15.04 7.40 -2.05
CA ASN A 46 14.23 8.55 -1.61
C ASN A 46 12.75 8.37 -1.95
N ALA A 47 12.43 7.81 -3.12
CA ALA A 47 11.05 7.53 -3.52
C ALA A 47 10.41 6.47 -2.61
N ILE A 48 11.12 5.39 -2.30
CA ILE A 48 10.68 4.37 -1.33
C ILE A 48 10.43 5.01 0.03
N ALA A 49 11.40 5.75 0.56
CA ALA A 49 11.27 6.38 1.88
C ALA A 49 10.10 7.38 1.93
N SER A 50 9.93 8.21 0.90
CA SER A 50 8.83 9.16 0.83
C SER A 50 7.47 8.45 0.77
N ASN A 51 7.35 7.40 -0.04
CA ASN A 51 6.11 6.66 -0.19
C ASN A 51 5.77 5.87 1.09
N ALA A 52 6.78 5.26 1.71
CA ALA A 52 6.64 4.51 2.95
C ALA A 52 6.17 5.36 4.12
N ARG A 53 6.68 6.59 4.30
CA ARG A 53 6.20 7.50 5.38
C ARG A 53 4.71 7.83 5.24
N ILE A 54 4.26 8.07 4.01
CA ILE A 54 2.85 8.39 3.74
C ILE A 54 1.98 7.17 4.09
N ILE A 55 2.36 5.99 3.59
CA ILE A 55 1.62 4.74 3.86
C ILE A 55 1.65 4.38 5.35
N GLU A 56 2.77 4.59 6.04
CA GLU A 56 2.85 4.34 7.49
C GLU A 56 1.85 5.21 8.26
N SER A 57 1.80 6.51 7.94
CA SER A 57 0.83 7.44 8.55
C SER A 57 -0.61 7.02 8.25
N GLU A 58 -0.93 6.77 6.98
CA GLU A 58 -2.29 6.39 6.55
C GLU A 58 -2.72 5.03 7.14
N ALA A 59 -1.78 4.08 7.30
CA ALA A 59 -2.05 2.78 7.90
C ALA A 59 -2.20 2.83 9.43
N VAL A 60 -1.56 3.79 10.12
CA VAL A 60 -1.81 4.07 11.55
C VAL A 60 -3.21 4.64 11.72
N ASP A 61 -3.58 5.64 10.91
CA ASP A 61 -4.91 6.25 10.96
C ASP A 61 -6.03 5.22 10.70
N LEU A 62 -5.77 4.23 9.84
CA LEU A 62 -6.72 3.14 9.52
C LEU A 62 -6.66 1.97 10.51
N GLY A 63 -5.53 1.76 11.19
CA GLY A 63 -5.32 0.71 12.18
C GLY A 63 -5.79 1.07 13.60
N ASP A 64 -5.76 2.36 13.96
CA ASP A 64 -6.20 2.93 15.26
C ASP A 64 -7.66 3.43 15.24
N LEU A 65 -8.46 3.05 14.23
CA LEU A 65 -9.90 3.36 14.14
C LEU A 65 -10.74 2.80 15.31
N ASP A 66 -10.13 2.12 16.29
CA ASP A 66 -10.72 1.81 17.60
C ASP A 66 -10.86 3.06 18.51
N ALA A 67 -10.24 4.20 18.15
CA ALA A 67 -10.25 5.43 18.94
C ALA A 67 -10.95 6.62 18.24
N GLY A 68 -12.19 6.42 17.79
CA GLY A 68 -13.28 7.44 17.83
C GLY A 68 -13.09 8.86 17.27
N ILE A 69 -12.05 9.18 16.50
CA ILE A 69 -11.83 10.55 15.97
C ILE A 69 -11.29 10.50 14.53
N SER A 70 -12.10 10.03 13.58
CA SER A 70 -11.96 10.43 12.18
C SER A 70 -13.32 10.92 11.67
N PRO A 71 -13.45 12.20 11.26
CA PRO A 71 -14.74 12.78 10.86
C PRO A 71 -15.22 12.30 9.48
N HIS A 72 -14.47 11.43 8.80
CA HIS A 72 -14.78 10.96 7.43
C HIS A 72 -15.24 9.50 7.33
N PHE A 73 -15.06 8.67 8.36
CA PHE A 73 -15.52 7.29 8.32
C PHE A 73 -16.62 7.07 9.34
N THR A 74 -17.83 6.85 8.83
CA THR A 74 -18.96 6.35 9.61
C THR A 74 -18.52 5.05 10.28
N THR A 75 -18.78 4.95 11.58
CA THR A 75 -18.49 3.85 12.50
C THR A 75 -18.77 2.48 11.86
N MET A 76 -17.78 1.92 11.18
CA MET A 76 -17.86 0.60 10.55
C MET A 76 -16.89 -0.29 11.31
N GLU A 77 -17.39 -1.34 11.95
CA GLU A 77 -16.54 -2.30 12.65
C GLU A 77 -15.56 -2.91 11.65
N ILE A 78 -14.28 -2.56 11.80
CA ILE A 78 -13.20 -3.11 10.99
C ILE A 78 -13.04 -4.58 11.35
N SER A 79 -13.11 -5.44 10.35
CA SER A 79 -12.93 -6.88 10.52
C SER A 79 -11.52 -7.22 11.00
N ASP A 80 -11.36 -8.34 11.71
CA ASP A 80 -10.03 -8.81 12.14
C ASP A 80 -9.07 -8.98 10.95
N SER A 81 -9.59 -9.38 9.79
CA SER A 81 -8.84 -9.48 8.54
C SER A 81 -8.31 -8.12 8.05
N GLU A 82 -9.10 -7.05 8.13
CA GLU A 82 -8.67 -5.70 7.77
C GLU A 82 -7.66 -5.15 8.79
N LYS A 83 -7.82 -5.43 10.09
CA LYS A 83 -6.83 -5.07 11.11
C LYS A 83 -5.48 -5.75 10.84
N ILE A 84 -5.49 -7.04 10.50
CA ILE A 84 -4.29 -7.79 10.12
C ILE A 84 -3.65 -7.17 8.87
N PHE A 85 -4.47 -6.80 7.88
CA PHE A 85 -4.00 -6.14 6.66
C PHE A 85 -3.28 -4.82 6.98
N TYR A 86 -3.91 -3.89 7.70
CA TYR A 86 -3.30 -2.60 8.03
C TYR A 86 -2.05 -2.75 8.89
N ARG A 87 -2.05 -3.71 9.82
CA ARG A 87 -0.84 -4.06 10.57
C ARG A 87 0.29 -4.52 9.67
N ASN A 88 0.02 -5.39 8.69
CA ASN A 88 1.01 -5.87 7.73
C ASN A 88 1.51 -4.73 6.82
N VAL A 89 0.61 -3.86 6.35
CA VAL A 89 0.97 -2.67 5.58
C VAL A 89 1.91 -1.75 6.38
N ARG A 90 1.64 -1.55 7.66
CA ARG A 90 2.53 -0.78 8.54
C ARG A 90 3.90 -1.43 8.69
N VAL A 91 3.96 -2.75 8.89
CA VAL A 91 5.23 -3.49 8.95
C VAL A 91 6.02 -3.33 7.64
N LEU A 92 5.35 -3.43 6.49
CA LEU A 92 5.96 -3.17 5.18
C LEU A 92 6.52 -1.74 5.10
N ALA A 93 5.76 -0.73 5.52
CA ALA A 93 6.19 0.66 5.44
C ALA A 93 7.42 0.95 6.33
N VAL A 94 7.39 0.52 7.59
CA VAL A 94 8.51 0.69 8.53
C VAL A 94 9.76 0.01 8.00
N THR A 95 9.67 -1.27 7.62
CA THR A 95 10.83 -2.00 7.10
C THR A 95 11.34 -1.39 5.80
N ALA A 96 10.47 -0.94 4.89
CA ALA A 96 10.89 -0.27 3.67
C ALA A 96 11.66 1.04 3.92
N LEU A 97 11.39 1.74 5.04
CA LEU A 97 12.19 2.90 5.45
C LEU A 97 13.61 2.49 5.84
N ASP A 98 13.76 1.43 6.63
CA ASP A 98 15.05 0.90 7.06
C ASP A 98 15.87 0.46 5.82
N PHE A 99 15.23 -0.25 4.87
CA PHE A 99 15.85 -0.63 3.60
C PHE A 99 16.35 0.58 2.79
N ALA A 100 15.56 1.65 2.76
CA ALA A 100 15.93 2.86 2.04
C ALA A 100 17.12 3.58 2.68
N ALA A 101 17.23 3.54 4.01
CA ALA A 101 18.30 4.17 4.78
C ALA A 101 19.63 3.40 4.66
N ASP A 102 19.65 2.12 5.05
CA ASP A 102 20.91 1.43 5.34
C ASP A 102 21.34 0.43 4.25
N GLY A 103 20.44 0.03 3.34
CA GLY A 103 20.75 -0.82 2.18
C GLY A 103 21.20 -2.25 2.47
N GLU A 104 21.58 -2.56 3.71
CA GLU A 104 21.89 -3.90 4.21
C GLU A 104 20.81 -4.36 5.18
N THR A 105 20.20 -5.49 4.87
CA THR A 105 19.16 -6.10 5.71
C THR A 105 19.44 -7.58 5.73
N SER A 106 19.39 -8.18 6.92
CA SER A 106 19.80 -9.56 7.11
C SER A 106 18.90 -10.52 6.31
N GLY A 107 19.41 -11.71 5.97
CA GLY A 107 18.64 -12.70 5.20
C GLY A 107 17.29 -13.04 5.85
N SER A 108 17.26 -13.18 7.18
CA SER A 108 16.03 -13.48 7.93
C SER A 108 15.00 -12.35 7.87
N GLU A 109 15.43 -11.09 7.87
CA GLU A 109 14.52 -9.94 7.75
C GLU A 109 13.93 -9.84 6.34
N ARG A 110 14.72 -10.17 5.31
CA ARG A 110 14.25 -10.24 3.91
C ARG A 110 13.17 -11.31 3.74
N GLU A 111 13.35 -12.48 4.35
CA GLU A 111 12.35 -13.57 4.32
C GLU A 111 11.05 -13.15 5.01
N LYS A 112 11.14 -12.55 6.21
CA LYS A 112 9.96 -12.02 6.91
C LYS A 112 9.23 -10.98 6.08
N LEU A 113 9.96 -10.06 5.44
CA LEU A 113 9.35 -9.04 4.59
C LEU A 113 8.70 -9.62 3.34
N ASN A 114 9.28 -10.66 2.73
CA ASN A 114 8.63 -11.38 1.63
C ASN A 114 7.31 -12.01 2.08
N SER A 115 7.29 -12.66 3.24
CA SER A 115 6.07 -13.24 3.80
C SER A 115 4.98 -12.19 4.05
N VAL A 116 5.35 -11.01 4.57
CA VAL A 116 4.43 -9.87 4.73
C VAL A 116 3.91 -9.37 3.38
N LEU A 117 4.80 -9.22 2.39
CA LEU A 117 4.43 -8.79 1.05
C LEU A 117 3.45 -9.75 0.38
N ASP A 118 3.67 -11.05 0.51
CA ASP A 118 2.80 -12.06 -0.07
C ASP A 118 1.44 -12.05 0.61
N THR A 119 1.39 -11.92 1.94
CA THR A 119 0.13 -11.77 2.68
C THR A 119 -0.67 -10.53 2.22
N ILE A 120 0.00 -9.39 2.04
CA ILE A 120 -0.63 -8.16 1.53
C ILE A 120 -1.12 -8.36 0.09
N CYS A 121 -0.31 -8.99 -0.76
CA CYS A 121 -0.69 -9.25 -2.16
C CYS A 121 -1.88 -10.20 -2.26
N GLU A 122 -1.91 -11.26 -1.46
CA GLU A 122 -3.05 -12.17 -1.34
C GLU A 122 -4.29 -11.39 -0.90
N PHE A 123 -4.19 -10.56 0.14
CA PHE A 123 -5.30 -9.74 0.60
C PHE A 123 -5.84 -8.82 -0.51
N ILE A 124 -4.97 -8.10 -1.22
CA ILE A 124 -5.36 -7.20 -2.32
C ILE A 124 -5.97 -7.98 -3.50
N THR A 125 -5.52 -9.22 -3.75
CA THR A 125 -5.97 -10.05 -4.88
C THR A 125 -7.29 -10.75 -4.60
N PHE A 126 -7.45 -11.31 -3.40
CA PHE A 126 -8.61 -12.11 -3.00
C PHE A 126 -9.73 -11.27 -2.38
N ASP A 127 -9.38 -10.22 -1.65
CA ASP A 127 -10.37 -9.29 -1.10
C ASP A 127 -10.70 -8.22 -2.15
N GLY A 128 -11.29 -8.68 -3.26
CA GLY A 128 -11.88 -7.83 -4.30
C GLY A 128 -12.94 -6.86 -3.79
N ARG A 129 -13.17 -6.75 -2.46
CA ARG A 129 -13.94 -5.71 -1.77
C ARG A 129 -13.38 -4.30 -1.91
N LEU A 130 -12.09 -4.12 -2.22
CA LEU A 130 -11.60 -2.80 -2.67
C LEU A 130 -12.11 -2.44 -4.08
N HIS A 131 -12.51 -3.42 -4.88
CA HIS A 131 -13.12 -3.24 -6.21
C HIS A 131 -14.65 -3.47 -6.23
N ASN A 132 -15.24 -4.00 -5.16
CA ASN A 132 -16.67 -4.35 -5.05
C ASN A 132 -17.50 -3.35 -4.24
N ARG A 133 -17.27 -2.05 -4.45
CA ARG A 133 -18.35 -1.07 -4.36
C ARG A 133 -18.71 -0.66 -5.79
N GLN A 134 -19.64 -1.41 -6.40
CA GLN A 134 -20.38 -1.09 -7.64
C GLN A 134 -19.70 -1.22 -9.02
N PHE A 135 -18.85 -2.22 -9.30
CA PHE A 135 -18.38 -2.44 -10.68
C PHE A 135 -18.94 -3.67 -11.43
N LEU A 136 -19.90 -4.41 -10.87
CA LEU A 136 -20.54 -5.53 -11.59
C LEU A 136 -22.05 -5.59 -11.35
N GLU A 137 -22.77 -4.56 -11.76
CA GLU A 137 -24.17 -4.68 -12.21
C GLU A 137 -24.35 -3.88 -13.50
N VAL A 138 -23.81 -4.38 -14.62
CA VAL A 138 -24.44 -4.20 -15.94
C VAL A 138 -24.15 -5.43 -16.79
N ALA A 139 -25.10 -6.37 -16.79
CA ALA A 139 -25.55 -7.10 -17.97
C ALA A 139 -26.95 -7.65 -17.68
#